data_AF-A0A6J4NF35-F1
#
_entry.id   AF-A0A6J4NF35-F1
#
_cell.length_a   1.000
_cell.length_b   1.000
_cell.length_c   1.000
_cell.angle_alpha   90.00
_cell.angle_beta   90.00
_cell.angle_gamma   90.00
#
_symmetry.space_group_name_H-M   'P 1'
#
loop_
_entity.id
_entity.type
_entity.pdbx_description
1 polymer ?
#
loop_
_entity_poly.entity_id
_entity_poly.type
_entity_poly.pdbx_seq_one_letter_code
_entity_poly.pdbx_strand_id
1 'polypeptide(L)'
;MLGVSMGGLIATRYALRYQATLQGLIISGAALQIGDGASPLVKRLGRVLATVAPRMPIIMAGGATESVLSRDPLVQEAFDADPLCYKGKLR
;
A
#
# COMPACT_ATOMS: atom_id res chain seq x y z
N MET A 1 -12.08 -15.97 4.58
CA MET A 1 -10.72 -15.38 4.68
C MET A 1 -10.85 -13.90 5.04
N LEU A 2 -9.97 -13.38 5.91
CA LEU A 2 -9.93 -11.98 6.31
C LEU A 2 -8.59 -11.37 5.88
N GLY A 3 -8.60 -10.18 5.28
CA GLY A 3 -7.39 -9.48 4.87
C GLY A 3 -7.47 -7.97 5.07
N VAL A 4 -6.42 -7.36 5.61
CA VAL A 4 -6.32 -5.92 5.86
C VAL A 4 -5.12 -5.34 5.10
N SER A 5 -5.28 -4.19 4.44
CA SER A 5 -4.22 -3.51 3.68
C SER A 5 -3.56 -4.43 2.63
N MET A 6 -2.24 -4.62 2.67
CA MET A 6 -1.53 -5.60 1.85
C MET A 6 -2.07 -7.03 2.04
N GLY A 7 -2.47 -7.39 3.26
CA GLY A 7 -3.15 -8.66 3.53
C GLY A 7 -4.47 -8.80 2.78
N GLY A 8 -5.18 -7.69 2.53
CA GLY A 8 -6.36 -7.65 1.68
C GLY A 8 -6.04 -7.98 0.21
N LEU A 9 -4.95 -7.43 -0.33
CA LEU A 9 -4.46 -7.79 -1.67
C LEU A 9 -4.14 -9.29 -1.78
N ILE A 10 -3.42 -9.83 -0.79
CA ILE A 10 -3.07 -11.25 -0.73
C ILE A 10 -4.34 -12.11 -0.66
N ALA A 11 -5.26 -11.76 0.22
CA ALA A 11 -6.52 -12.49 0.41
C ALA A 11 -7.37 -12.50 -0.86
N THR A 12 -7.50 -11.36 -1.54
CA THR A 12 -8.20 -11.26 -2.82
C THR A 12 -7.53 -12.11 -3.89
N ARG A 13 -6.20 -12.05 -4.02
CA ARG A 13 -5.45 -12.86 -5.00
C ARG A 13 -5.61 -14.36 -4.76
N TYR A 14 -5.62 -14.78 -3.49
CA TYR A 14 -5.87 -16.17 -3.12
C TYR A 14 -7.30 -16.60 -3.46
N ALA A 15 -8.30 -15.78 -3.10
CA ALA A 15 -9.70 -16.07 -3.36
C ALA A 15 -10.01 -16.23 -4.85
N LEU A 16 -9.42 -15.40 -5.72
CA LEU A 16 -9.55 -15.52 -7.17
C LEU A 16 -9.04 -16.85 -7.73
N ARG A 17 -8.06 -17.48 -7.07
CA ARG A 17 -7.48 -18.76 -7.52
C ARG A 17 -8.15 -19.98 -6.89
N TYR A 18 -8.63 -19.86 -5.66
CA TYR A 18 -9.11 -20.97 -4.84
C TYR A 18 -10.54 -20.75 -4.32
N GLN A 19 -11.39 -20.12 -5.13
CA GLN A 19 -12.72 -19.69 -4.73
C GLN A 19 -13.56 -20.81 -4.09
N ALA A 20 -13.50 -22.02 -4.64
CA ALA A 20 -14.24 -23.20 -4.14
C ALA A 20 -13.81 -23.66 -2.74
N THR A 21 -12.65 -23.22 -2.24
CA THR A 21 -12.15 -23.58 -0.90
C THR A 21 -12.58 -22.59 0.18
N LEU A 22 -13.22 -21.48 -0.19
CA LEU A 22 -13.58 -20.40 0.73
C LEU A 22 -15.10 -20.29 0.86
N GLN A 23 -15.58 -20.20 2.10
CA GLN A 23 -16.98 -19.85 2.37
C GLN A 23 -17.27 -18.35 2.19
N GLY A 24 -16.22 -17.51 2.16
CA GLY A 24 -16.36 -16.06 1.98
C GLY A 24 -15.04 -15.30 2.13
N LEU A 25 -15.05 -14.03 1.71
CA LEU A 25 -13.92 -13.11 1.76
C LEU A 25 -14.36 -11.79 2.40
N ILE A 26 -13.65 -11.36 3.44
CA ILE A 26 -13.80 -10.05 4.09
C ILE A 26 -12.48 -9.31 3.93
N ILE A 27 -12.52 -8.10 3.39
CA ILE A 27 -11.33 -7.26 3.19
C ILE A 27 -11.57 -5.83 3.66
N SER A 28 -10.53 -5.20 4.20
CA SER A 28 -10.54 -3.79 4.61
C SER A 28 -9.28 -3.07 4.10
N GLY A 29 -9.47 -1.93 3.43
CA GLY A 29 -8.38 -1.11 2.89
C GLY A 29 -7.45 -1.87 1.94
N ALA A 30 -7.96 -2.85 1.19
CA ALA A 30 -7.13 -3.74 0.38
C ALA A 30 -6.32 -2.97 -0.68
N ALA A 31 -5.01 -3.24 -0.77
CA ALA A 31 -4.09 -2.59 -1.70
C ALA A 31 -4.26 -3.10 -3.15
N LEU A 32 -5.46 -2.98 -3.72
CA LEU A 32 -5.81 -3.50 -5.04
C LEU A 32 -5.39 -2.57 -6.19
N GLN A 33 -5.29 -1.27 -5.91
CA GLN A 33 -4.92 -0.25 -6.88
C GLN A 33 -3.72 0.55 -6.38
N ILE A 34 -2.78 0.80 -7.29
CA ILE A 34 -1.71 1.76 -7.06
C ILE A 34 -2.30 3.14 -7.32
N GLY A 35 -2.22 4.04 -6.32
CA GLY A 35 -2.79 5.38 -6.36
C GLY A 35 -2.41 6.18 -7.62
N ASP A 36 -3.26 7.14 -7.97
CA ASP A 36 -3.20 7.85 -9.25
C ASP A 36 -1.96 8.73 -9.43
N GLY A 37 -1.21 9.00 -8.35
CA GLY A 37 0.06 9.72 -8.39
C GLY A 37 1.23 8.97 -9.05
N ALA A 38 1.09 7.66 -9.34
CA ALA A 38 2.14 6.88 -10.00
C ALA A 38 2.03 6.93 -11.52
N SER A 39 3.00 7.59 -12.18
CA SER A 39 3.10 7.63 -13.65
C SER A 39 3.13 6.22 -14.27
N PRO A 40 2.52 6.00 -15.45
CA PRO A 40 2.56 4.72 -16.16
C PRO A 40 3.97 4.16 -16.36
N LEU A 41 4.97 5.04 -16.54
CA LEU A 41 6.37 4.64 -16.65
C LEU A 41 6.90 4.04 -15.35
N VAL A 42 6.58 4.65 -14.21
CA VAL A 42 6.94 4.15 -12.88
C VAL A 42 6.29 2.80 -12.62
N LYS A 43 5.01 2.62 -13.00
CA LYS A 43 4.30 1.33 -12.88
C LYS A 43 4.97 0.22 -13.71
N ARG A 44 5.53 0.55 -14.89
CA ARG A 44 6.26 -0.41 -15.73
C ARG A 44 7.64 -0.74 -15.15
N LEU A 45 8.43 0.27 -14.81
CA LEU A 45 9.77 0.09 -14.24
C LEU A 45 9.73 -0.58 -12.88
N GLY A 46 8.67 -0.35 -12.09
CA GLY A 46 8.49 -0.98 -10.78
C GLY A 46 8.52 -2.51 -10.83
N ARG A 47 8.02 -3.15 -11.90
CA ARG A 47 8.12 -4.62 -12.06
C ARG A 47 9.55 -5.10 -12.25
N VAL A 48 10.35 -4.37 -13.02
CA VAL A 48 11.76 -4.71 -13.25
C VAL A 48 12.55 -4.49 -11.97
N LEU A 49 12.35 -3.36 -11.30
CA LEU A 49 13.00 -3.03 -10.03
C LEU A 49 12.63 -4.01 -8.92
N ALA A 50 11.36 -4.42 -8.83
CA ALA A 50 10.92 -5.42 -7.85
C ALA A 50 11.63 -6.78 -8.04
N THR A 51 12.08 -7.08 -9.25
CA THR A 51 12.81 -8.33 -9.54
C THR A 51 14.31 -8.17 -9.30
N VAL A 52 14.91 -7.09 -9.80
CA VAL A 52 16.37 -6.88 -9.81
C VAL A 52 16.88 -6.31 -8.47
N ALA A 53 16.11 -5.44 -7.85
CA ALA A 53 16.49 -4.75 -6.61
C ALA A 53 15.28 -4.61 -5.65
N PRO A 54 14.71 -5.73 -5.16
CA PRO A 54 13.51 -5.73 -4.30
C PRO A 54 13.67 -5.00 -2.96
N ARG A 55 14.91 -4.68 -2.58
CA ARG A 55 15.24 -3.96 -1.34
C ARG A 55 15.48 -2.46 -1.56
N MET A 56 15.41 -1.99 -2.81
CA MET A 56 15.69 -0.60 -3.12
C MET A 56 14.50 0.28 -2.72
N PRO A 57 14.69 1.28 -1.86
CA PRO A 57 13.59 2.12 -1.39
C PRO A 57 13.22 3.16 -2.45
N ILE A 58 12.03 3.01 -3.04
CA ILE A 58 11.59 3.78 -4.21
C ILE A 58 10.30 4.57 -3.99
N ILE A 59 9.55 4.28 -2.92
CA ILE A 59 8.28 4.97 -2.58
C ILE A 59 8.55 5.92 -1.41
N MET A 60 8.05 7.15 -1.41
CA MET A 60 8.17 8.01 -0.22
C MET A 60 7.19 7.54 0.88
N ALA A 61 7.65 7.49 2.14
CA ALA A 61 6.80 7.12 3.28
C ALA A 61 5.75 8.20 3.63
N GLY A 62 5.98 9.44 3.19
CA GLY A 62 5.10 10.58 3.42
C GLY A 62 5.09 11.55 2.23
N GLY A 63 4.31 12.63 2.35
CA GLY A 63 4.21 13.68 1.32
C GLY A 63 3.14 13.45 0.24
N ALA A 64 2.17 12.57 0.49
CA ALA A 64 0.94 12.59 -0.29
C ALA A 64 0.17 13.89 0.00
N THR A 65 -0.44 14.50 -1.02
CA THR A 65 -1.28 15.69 -0.88
C THR A 65 -2.51 15.47 0.00
N GLU A 66 -2.91 14.20 0.18
CA GLU A 66 -3.97 13.80 1.11
C GLU A 66 -3.40 12.88 2.19
N SER A 67 -3.90 13.04 3.41
CA SER A 67 -3.59 12.16 4.53
C SER A 67 -3.94 10.70 4.21
N VAL A 68 -2.94 9.83 4.33
CA VAL A 68 -3.08 8.38 4.09
C VAL A 68 -3.61 7.67 5.35
N LEU A 69 -3.45 8.27 6.53
CA LEU A 69 -3.74 7.63 7.82
C LEU A 69 -5.09 8.06 8.41
N SER A 70 -5.45 9.34 8.31
CA SER A 70 -6.66 9.90 8.93
C SER A 70 -7.21 11.10 8.18
N ARG A 71 -8.52 11.15 7.97
CA ARG A 71 -9.18 12.35 7.41
C ARG A 71 -9.25 13.52 8.41
N ASP A 72 -8.95 13.27 9.68
CA ASP A 72 -8.89 14.32 10.70
C ASP A 72 -7.58 15.11 10.55
N PRO A 73 -7.65 16.42 10.26
CA PRO A 73 -6.45 17.25 10.07
C PRO A 73 -5.57 17.31 11.32
N LEU A 74 -6.14 17.29 12.53
CA LEU A 74 -5.35 17.34 13.76
C LEU A 74 -4.53 16.06 13.96
N VAL A 75 -5.08 14.92 13.55
CA VAL A 75 -4.36 13.63 13.59
C VAL A 75 -3.22 13.63 12.57
N GLN A 76 -3.44 14.20 11.38
CA GLN A 76 -2.39 14.31 10.36
C GLN A 76 -1.26 15.24 10.82
N GLU A 77 -1.58 16.41 11.39
CA GLU A 77 -0.60 17.34 11.94
C GLU A 77 0.25 16.70 13.04
N ALA A 78 -0.40 15.96 13.96
CA ALA A 78 0.30 15.23 15.01
C ALA A 78 1.25 14.15 14.44
N PHE A 79 0.82 13.41 13.42
CA PHE A 79 1.63 12.40 12.74
C PHE A 79 2.83 13.03 12.01
N ASP A 80 2.65 14.16 11.32
CA ASP A 80 3.72 14.83 10.60
C ASP A 80 4.75 15.48 11.55
N ALA A 81 4.30 15.96 12.70
CA ALA A 81 5.16 16.56 13.73
C ALA A 81 5.96 15.51 14.53
N ASP A 82 5.51 14.24 14.57
CA ASP A 82 6.18 13.19 15.34
C ASP A 82 7.58 12.87 14.77
N PRO A 83 8.67 13.09 15.53
CA PRO A 83 10.03 12.79 15.08
C PRO A 83 10.33 11.29 14.98
N LEU A 84 9.50 10.43 15.59
CA LEU A 84 9.64 8.98 15.53
C LEU A 84 9.02 8.39 14.24
N CYS A 85 8.16 9.16 13.55
CA CYS A 85 7.63 8.76 12.27
C CYS A 85 8.73 8.82 11.18
N TYR A 86 8.93 7.71 10.48
CA TYR A 86 9.92 7.62 9.41
C TYR A 86 9.50 8.46 8.19
N LYS A 87 10.34 9.41 7.78
CA LYS A 87 10.08 10.35 6.67
C LYS A 87 10.85 10.04 5.39
N GLY A 88 11.59 8.93 5.35
CA GLY A 88 12.42 8.53 4.21
C GLY A 88 11.65 7.74 3.15
N LYS A 89 12.40 7.03 2.30
CA LYS A 89 11.81 6.15 1.29
C LYS A 89 11.55 4.75 1.84
N LEU A 90 10.35 4.24 1.59
CA LEU A 90 9.95 2.85 1.81
C LEU A 90 10.49 1.94 0.71
N ARG A 91 10.81 0.72 1.12
CA ARG A 91 11.13 -0.44 0.27
C ARG A 91 9.87 -1.11 -0.27
#